data_AF-A0A2G5E5T4-F1
#
_entry.id   AF-A0A2G5E5T4-F1
#
_cell.length_a   1.000
_cell.length_b   1.000
_cell.length_c   1.000
_cell.angle_alpha   90.00
_cell.angle_beta   90.00
_cell.angle_gamma   90.00
#
_symmetry.space_group_name_H-M   'P 1'
#
loop_
_entity.id
_entity.type
_entity.pdbx_description
1 polymer ?
#
loop_
_entity_poly.entity_id
_entity_poly.type
_entity_poly.pdbx_seq_one_letter_code
_entity_poly.pdbx_strand_id
1 'polypeptide(L)'
;MEYQYFIQKKNLNRRQKKLKAYDLTSLNELLPELKDPGQREKEGKQLKAVLSNPVFQLDPLAAIHQHLERTQPICPIEKSKKKLSKTGKNKRKKQKATSAAQAMDL
;
A
#
# COMPACT_ATOMS: atom_id res chain seq x y z
N MET A 1 66.38 -1.44 6.72
CA MET A 1 64.99 -1.81 7.07
C MET A 1 64.07 -1.11 6.09
N GLU A 2 63.66 -1.81 5.03
CA GLU A 2 62.65 -1.27 4.10
C GLU A 2 61.26 -1.50 4.69
N TYR A 3 60.48 -0.43 4.81
CA TYR A 3 59.09 -0.52 5.23
C TYR A 3 58.21 -0.78 4.01
N GLN A 4 57.66 -2.00 3.91
CA GLN A 4 56.61 -2.32 2.95
C GLN A 4 55.28 -1.74 3.43
N TYR A 5 54.74 -0.75 2.71
CA TYR A 5 53.44 -0.13 3.05
C TYR A 5 52.30 -0.96 2.46
N PHE A 6 51.50 -1.60 3.31
CA PHE A 6 50.35 -2.39 2.90
C PHE A 6 49.13 -1.46 2.65
N ILE A 7 48.85 -1.14 1.39
CA ILE A 7 47.67 -0.34 1.03
C ILE A 7 46.41 -1.23 1.02
N GLN A 8 45.55 -1.05 2.02
CA GLN A 8 44.22 -1.67 2.05
C GLN A 8 43.29 -1.02 1.01
N LYS A 9 42.92 -1.77 -0.04
CA LYS A 9 41.92 -1.33 -1.03
C LYS A 9 40.54 -1.21 -0.39
N LYS A 10 40.00 0.01 -0.34
CA LYS A 10 38.64 0.29 0.17
C LYS A 10 37.60 0.03 -0.94
N ASN A 11 36.64 -0.86 -0.66
CA ASN A 11 35.61 -1.31 -1.60
C ASN A 11 34.55 -0.21 -1.90
N LEU A 12 34.73 0.53 -3.00
CA LEU A 12 33.79 1.54 -3.53
C LEU A 12 32.40 0.98 -3.89
N ASN A 13 32.31 -0.34 -4.13
CA ASN A 13 31.09 -1.02 -4.54
C ASN A 13 29.94 -0.97 -3.50
N ARG A 14 30.24 -0.79 -2.22
CA ARG A 14 29.21 -0.62 -1.19
C ARG A 14 28.42 0.68 -1.36
N ARG A 15 29.05 1.75 -1.84
CA ARG A 15 28.40 3.05 -2.04
C ARG A 15 27.49 3.03 -3.27
N GLN A 16 27.94 2.38 -4.35
CA GLN A 16 27.17 2.26 -5.59
C GLN A 16 25.91 1.39 -5.44
N LYS A 17 25.96 0.30 -4.66
CA LYS A 17 24.77 -0.52 -4.37
C LYS A 17 23.69 0.24 -3.60
N LYS A 18 24.09 1.16 -2.71
CA LYS A 18 23.15 2.03 -1.99
C LYS A 18 22.48 3.04 -2.92
N LEU A 19 23.18 3.56 -3.93
CA LEU A 19 22.60 4.52 -4.87
C LEU A 19 21.42 3.94 -5.66
N LYS A 20 21.50 2.67 -6.08
CA LYS A 20 20.40 2.00 -6.82
C LYS A 20 19.18 1.68 -5.96
N ALA A 21 19.31 1.59 -4.64
CA ALA A 21 18.18 1.33 -3.75
C ALA A 21 17.25 2.54 -3.60
N TYR A 22 17.73 3.74 -3.95
CA TYR A 22 16.98 4.99 -3.90
C TYR A 22 16.71 5.54 -5.31
N ASP A 23 16.66 4.67 -6.32
CA ASP A 23 16.25 5.08 -7.66
C ASP A 23 14.74 5.37 -7.66
N LEU A 24 14.40 6.66 -7.62
CA LEU A 24 13.03 7.15 -7.57
C LEU A 24 12.31 7.11 -8.92
N THR A 25 12.99 6.68 -10.00
CA THR A 25 12.38 6.60 -11.35
C THR A 25 11.14 5.71 -11.40
N SER A 26 11.08 4.68 -10.54
CA SER A 26 9.89 3.82 -10.39
C SER A 26 8.60 4.57 -9.99
N LEU A 27 8.71 5.74 -9.36
CA LEU A 27 7.55 6.55 -8.99
C LEU A 27 6.96 7.32 -10.18
N ASN A 28 7.74 7.57 -11.23
CA ASN A 28 7.26 8.31 -12.41
C ASN A 28 6.26 7.51 -13.25
N GLU A 29 6.32 6.17 -13.20
CA GLU A 29 5.37 5.30 -13.93
C GLU A 29 4.01 5.19 -13.20
N LEU A 30 4.00 5.36 -11.88
CA LEU A 30 2.81 5.23 -11.04
C LEU A 30 2.04 6.55 -10.88
N LEU A 31 2.73 7.68 -11.02
CA LEU A 31 2.11 8.99 -10.93
C LEU A 31 1.53 9.38 -12.29
N PRO A 32 0.29 9.88 -12.36
CA PRO A 32 -0.18 10.53 -13.56
C PRO A 32 0.74 11.72 -13.83
N GLU A 33 1.32 11.78 -15.03
CA GLU A 33 2.22 12.87 -15.41
C GLU A 33 1.45 14.20 -15.26
N LEU A 34 1.86 15.02 -14.28
CA LEU A 34 1.35 16.36 -14.02
C LEU A 34 1.80 17.32 -15.13
N LYS A 35 1.34 17.07 -16.36
CA LYS A 35 1.68 17.87 -17.54
C LYS A 35 0.68 19.01 -17.76
N ASP A 36 -0.52 18.92 -17.18
CA ASP A 36 -1.60 19.86 -17.49
C ASP A 36 -1.96 20.77 -16.30
N PRO A 37 -1.90 22.11 -16.46
CA PRO A 37 -2.36 23.04 -15.43
C PRO A 37 -3.84 22.85 -15.06
N GLY A 38 -4.63 22.21 -15.93
CA GLY A 38 -6.05 21.90 -15.71
C GLY A 38 -6.34 20.76 -14.72
N GLN A 39 -5.34 19.97 -14.28
CA GLN A 39 -5.57 18.94 -13.26
C GLN A 39 -5.88 19.56 -11.87
N ARG A 40 -5.21 20.66 -11.51
CA ARG A 40 -5.48 21.37 -10.24
C ARG A 40 -6.91 21.88 -10.14
N GLU A 41 -7.50 22.32 -11.26
CA GLU A 41 -8.88 22.79 -11.29
C GLU A 41 -9.89 21.67 -11.08
N LYS A 42 -9.59 20.46 -11.56
CA LYS A 42 -10.46 19.29 -11.37
C LYS A 42 -10.46 18.86 -9.91
N GLU A 43 -9.29 18.81 -9.27
CA GLU A 43 -9.15 18.49 -7.86
C GLU A 43 -9.82 19.53 -6.97
N GLY A 44 -9.65 20.83 -7.25
CA GLY A 44 -10.30 21.90 -6.49
C GLY A 44 -11.83 21.79 -6.47
N LYS A 45 -12.44 21.41 -7.60
CA LYS A 45 -13.90 21.16 -7.70
C LYS A 45 -14.31 19.94 -6.87
N GLN A 46 -13.54 18.86 -6.91
CA GLN A 46 -13.80 17.65 -6.12
C GLN A 46 -13.70 17.91 -4.62
N LEU A 47 -12.67 18.65 -4.19
CA LEU A 47 -12.50 19.06 -2.79
C LEU A 47 -13.68 19.91 -2.32
N LYS A 48 -14.11 20.89 -3.12
CA LYS A 48 -15.27 21.72 -2.78
C LYS A 48 -16.54 20.86 -2.63
N ALA A 49 -16.73 19.86 -3.48
CA ALA A 49 -17.86 18.94 -3.38
C ALA A 49 -17.84 18.11 -2.09
N VAL A 50 -16.68 17.57 -1.69
CA VAL A 50 -16.52 16.82 -0.43
C VAL A 50 -16.81 17.72 0.78
N LEU A 51 -16.26 18.93 0.79
CA LEU A 51 -16.48 19.90 1.88
C LEU A 51 -17.94 20.38 1.97
N SER A 52 -18.66 20.39 0.85
CA SER A 52 -20.10 20.73 0.82
C SER A 52 -21.02 19.58 1.21
N ASN A 53 -20.52 18.36 1.37
CA ASN A 53 -21.34 17.19 1.67
C ASN A 53 -21.72 17.18 3.17
N PRO A 54 -23.02 17.12 3.52
CA PRO A 54 -23.47 17.15 4.92
C PRO A 54 -22.93 15.97 5.74
N VAL A 55 -22.76 14.79 5.14
CA VAL A 55 -22.23 13.61 5.84
C VAL A 55 -20.78 13.86 6.30
N PHE A 56 -19.97 14.52 5.46
CA PHE A 56 -18.58 14.85 5.76
C PHE A 56 -18.45 15.96 6.82
N GLN A 57 -19.40 16.90 6.86
CA GLN A 57 -19.44 17.96 7.87
C GLN A 57 -19.78 17.42 9.28
N LEU A 58 -20.62 16.39 9.35
CA LEU A 58 -21.00 15.75 10.62
C LEU A 58 -19.91 14.83 11.18
N ASP A 59 -19.35 13.94 10.34
CA ASP A 59 -18.27 13.04 10.73
C ASP A 59 -17.32 12.78 9.54
N PRO A 60 -16.18 13.51 9.46
CA PRO A 60 -15.25 13.38 8.35
C PRO A 60 -14.57 12.01 8.32
N LEU A 61 -14.33 11.40 9.48
CA LEU A 61 -13.64 10.10 9.57
C LEU A 61 -14.55 8.97 9.08
N ALA A 62 -15.80 8.93 9.55
CA ALA A 62 -16.76 7.94 9.07
C ALA A 62 -17.08 8.13 7.59
N ALA A 63 -17.19 9.38 7.11
CA ALA A 63 -17.43 9.67 5.70
C ALA A 63 -16.30 9.18 4.79
N ILE A 64 -15.03 9.37 5.18
CA ILE A 64 -13.86 8.86 4.45
C ILE A 64 -13.87 7.33 4.45
N HIS A 65 -14.08 6.70 5.60
CA HIS A 65 -14.13 5.24 5.70
C HIS A 65 -15.18 4.66 4.74
N GLN A 66 -16.39 5.21 4.78
CA GLN A 66 -17.49 4.80 3.91
C GLN A 66 -17.21 5.06 2.43
N HIS A 67 -16.56 6.17 2.09
CA HIS A 67 -16.16 6.46 0.72
C HIS A 67 -15.16 5.42 0.23
N LEU A 68 -14.11 5.16 1.02
CA LEU A 68 -13.09 4.17 0.69
C LEU A 68 -13.71 2.79 0.47
N GLU A 69 -14.64 2.34 1.31
CA GLU A 69 -15.33 1.05 1.12
C GLU A 69 -16.11 0.98 -0.19
N ARG A 70 -16.77 2.08 -0.58
CA ARG A 70 -17.60 2.14 -1.80
C ARG A 70 -16.79 2.21 -3.08
N THR A 71 -15.65 2.90 -3.05
CA THR A 71 -14.82 3.13 -4.24
C THR A 71 -13.68 2.13 -4.37
N GLN A 72 -13.60 1.12 -3.50
CA GLN A 72 -12.68 0.01 -3.72
C GLN A 72 -12.93 -0.60 -5.10
N PRO A 73 -11.88 -0.78 -5.93
CA PRO A 73 -12.02 -1.51 -7.16
C PRO A 73 -12.49 -2.93 -6.83
N ILE A 74 -13.48 -3.41 -7.58
CA ILE A 74 -13.95 -4.79 -7.41
C ILE A 74 -12.81 -5.69 -7.89
N CYS A 75 -12.07 -6.27 -6.95
CA CYS A 75 -11.14 -7.35 -7.26
C CYS A 75 -11.94 -8.45 -7.97
N PRO A 76 -11.51 -8.93 -9.16
CA PRO A 76 -12.15 -10.08 -9.82
C PRO A 76 -12.04 -11.39 -9.03
N ILE A 77 -11.42 -11.38 -7.87
CA ILE A 77 -11.10 -12.55 -7.07
C ILE A 77 -12.03 -12.53 -5.85
N GLU A 78 -12.96 -13.49 -5.87
CA GLU A 78 -13.92 -13.84 -4.81
C GLU A 78 -15.18 -12.98 -4.71
N LYS A 79 -16.11 -13.23 -5.65
CA LYS A 79 -17.54 -13.17 -5.36
C LYS A 79 -17.83 -14.08 -4.17
N SER A 80 -17.79 -13.55 -2.95
CA SER A 80 -18.23 -14.28 -1.77
C SER A 80 -19.73 -14.54 -1.92
N LYS A 81 -20.04 -15.82 -2.09
CA LYS A 81 -21.40 -16.33 -2.21
C LYS A 81 -22.20 -15.85 -1.00
N LYS A 82 -23.35 -15.23 -1.26
CA LYS A 82 -24.41 -14.98 -0.26
C LYS A 82 -24.56 -16.24 0.60
N LYS A 83 -24.32 -16.11 1.91
CA LYS A 83 -24.37 -17.23 2.86
C LYS A 83 -25.81 -17.72 2.99
N LEU A 84 -26.05 -18.97 2.58
CA LEU A 84 -27.16 -19.77 3.09
C LEU A 84 -26.92 -20.00 4.58
N SER A 85 -27.94 -19.75 5.40
CA SER A 85 -27.97 -20.07 6.82
C SER A 85 -27.63 -21.55 7.05
N LYS A 86 -26.71 -21.81 7.98
CA LYS A 86 -26.25 -23.18 8.28
C LYS A 86 -26.63 -23.56 9.70
N THR A 87 -27.75 -24.27 9.83
CA THR A 87 -28.05 -25.14 10.97
C THR A 87 -27.28 -26.46 10.78
N GLY A 88 -26.70 -27.01 11.85
CA GLY A 88 -26.33 -28.43 11.90
C GLY A 88 -24.87 -28.74 12.27
N LYS A 89 -24.72 -29.31 13.46
CA LYS A 89 -23.49 -29.86 14.09
C LYS A 89 -22.88 -31.00 13.24
N ASN A 90 -21.54 -31.20 13.29
CA ASN A 90 -20.90 -32.44 13.76
C ASN A 90 -19.36 -32.53 13.58
N LYS A 91 -18.71 -32.94 14.69
CA LYS A 91 -17.57 -33.88 14.90
C LYS A 91 -16.21 -33.74 14.17
N ARG A 92 -15.22 -33.32 14.98
CA ARG A 92 -13.76 -33.57 15.05
C ARG A 92 -13.07 -34.48 14.01
N LYS A 93 -11.94 -34.01 13.46
CA LYS A 93 -10.66 -34.78 13.37
C LYS A 93 -9.45 -33.84 13.18
N LYS A 94 -8.41 -34.03 13.99
CA LYS A 94 -7.16 -33.25 14.09
C LYS A 94 -6.16 -33.69 13.02
N GLN A 95 -5.57 -32.77 12.24
CA GLN A 95 -4.26 -32.94 11.57
C GLN A 95 -3.52 -31.60 11.44
N LYS A 96 -2.20 -31.72 11.37
CA LYS A 96 -1.12 -30.78 11.69
C LYS A 96 -0.50 -30.19 10.41
N ALA A 97 -0.06 -28.92 10.47
CA ALA A 97 1.19 -28.35 9.92
C ALA A 97 1.06 -27.01 9.14
N THR A 98 1.99 -26.09 9.47
CA THR A 98 2.59 -24.95 8.72
C THR A 98 1.66 -23.84 8.21
N SER A 99 1.90 -22.54 8.39
CA SER A 99 3.15 -21.78 8.46
C SER A 99 2.98 -20.53 9.36
N ALA A 100 4.10 -20.02 9.88
CA ALA A 100 4.16 -18.82 10.71
C ALA A 100 3.60 -17.60 9.97
N ALA A 101 2.50 -17.06 10.48
CA ALA A 101 2.06 -15.71 10.16
C ALA A 101 2.97 -14.73 10.91
N GLN A 102 3.83 -14.01 10.18
CA GLN A 102 4.51 -12.85 10.74
C GLN A 102 3.47 -11.73 10.82
N ALA A 103 2.92 -11.55 12.02
CA ALA A 103 2.28 -10.30 12.40
C ALA A 103 3.38 -9.24 12.53
N MET A 104 3.20 -8.10 11.85
CA MET A 104 3.99 -6.91 12.12
C MET A 104 3.43 -6.32 13.42
N ASP A 105 4.17 -6.47 14.52
CA ASP A 105 3.91 -5.71 15.75
C ASP A 105 4.16 -4.22 15.47
N LEU A 106 3.19 -3.38 15.85
CA LEU A 106 3.29 -1.93 15.91
C LEU A 106 3.93 -1.49 17.24
#